data_AF-A0A937T0X4-F1
#
_entry.id   AF-A0A937T0X4-F1
#
_cell.length_a   1.000
_cell.length_b   1.000
_cell.length_c   1.000
_cell.angle_alpha   90.00
_cell.angle_beta   90.00
_cell.angle_gamma   90.00
#
_symmetry.space_group_name_H-M   'P 1'
#
loop_
_entity.id
_entity.type
_entity.pdbx_description
1 polymer ?
#
loop_
_entity_poly.entity_id
_entity_poly.type
_entity_poly.pdbx_seq_one_letter_code
_entity_poly.pdbx_strand_id
1 'polypeptide(L)'
;RYKISARSPHSAGVWDPDKETLGPFGSEEKELSWALDKLHVTGCGVGHFSGPSLGEQTVESATAVAERYDDMAAMLKRKGWLEYAYIQIDEPQPRHYQGLRNWIEAFRRRPHAKDIPMFAFVYAGQCYDTLSDCVDILVPENNDGGNVVSPAAIARWPKDKQVWCYWTNTAHQWIDSPNINARLWSPKVWWMGAQGMATWGITLWWKERDSLDIDNPWVNPLTPWGNGVLAYFYPPNPKGSELPKRDFSIVPSLRMVLTRDGIEDYEYAVTLEKLLATRKASDAGVAEGKEALAKMRRQFRSPVTWTLGEVHWQQTRCSAARAIELLNSAEPSG
;
A
#
# COMPACT_ATOMS: atom_id res chain seq x y z
N ARG A 1 -9.65 -9.12 -0.42
CA ARG A 1 -8.29 -9.70 -0.50
C ARG A 1 -7.35 -8.52 -0.63
N TYR A 2 -6.47 -8.31 0.34
CA TYR A 2 -5.44 -7.26 0.26
C TYR A 2 -4.54 -7.49 -0.94
N LYS A 3 -4.04 -6.41 -1.54
CA LYS A 3 -2.90 -6.46 -2.43
C LYS A 3 -1.65 -6.16 -1.61
N ILE A 4 -0.89 -7.19 -1.28
CA ILE A 4 0.49 -7.02 -0.77
C ILE A 4 1.35 -6.88 -2.02
N SER A 5 2.08 -5.77 -2.13
CA SER A 5 2.87 -5.47 -3.32
C SER A 5 4.37 -5.46 -3.06
N ALA A 6 5.11 -6.10 -3.95
CA ALA A 6 6.55 -5.92 -4.08
C ALA A 6 6.85 -4.97 -5.25
N ARG A 7 7.82 -4.08 -5.05
CA ARG A 7 8.36 -3.20 -6.09
C ARG A 7 9.37 -4.00 -6.94
N SER A 8 9.35 -3.85 -8.27
CA SER A 8 10.48 -4.27 -9.11
C SER A 8 11.70 -3.36 -8.84
N PRO A 9 12.91 -3.88 -8.61
CA PRO A 9 14.11 -3.14 -8.22
C PRO A 9 14.69 -2.18 -9.26
N HIS A 10 13.97 -1.74 -10.29
CA HIS A 10 14.52 -0.80 -11.29
C HIS A 10 15.04 0.54 -10.73
N SER A 11 14.90 0.80 -9.43
CA SER A 11 15.53 1.92 -8.69
C SER A 11 16.58 1.53 -7.65
N ALA A 12 16.81 0.24 -7.43
CA ALA A 12 17.85 -0.29 -6.55
C ALA A 12 18.62 -1.30 -7.40
N GLY A 13 19.72 -0.81 -8.00
CA GLY A 13 20.51 -1.60 -8.93
C GLY A 13 20.81 -3.02 -8.43
N VAL A 14 20.78 -3.93 -9.40
CA VAL A 14 21.39 -5.27 -9.45
C VAL A 14 20.57 -6.44 -8.86
N TRP A 15 19.60 -6.94 -9.65
CA TRP A 15 19.54 -8.39 -9.85
C TRP A 15 20.61 -8.78 -10.88
N ASP A 16 21.52 -9.69 -10.49
CA ASP A 16 22.41 -10.50 -11.33
C ASP A 16 23.00 -11.58 -10.37
N PRO A 17 23.57 -12.76 -10.75
CA PRO A 17 24.62 -12.83 -11.76
C PRO A 17 25.09 -14.22 -12.25
N ASP A 18 24.26 -15.08 -12.84
CA ASP A 18 24.79 -16.35 -13.39
C ASP A 18 24.16 -16.79 -14.73
N LYS A 19 24.21 -15.91 -15.74
CA LYS A 19 24.15 -16.32 -17.16
C LYS A 19 22.79 -16.83 -17.66
N GLU A 20 21.94 -15.90 -18.06
CA GLU A 20 21.06 -16.17 -19.18
C GLU A 20 20.84 -14.88 -19.96
N THR A 21 20.97 -14.94 -21.29
CA THR A 21 20.39 -13.92 -22.16
C THR A 21 18.88 -14.00 -22.00
N LEU A 22 18.36 -13.10 -21.19
CA LEU A 22 16.94 -12.93 -21.00
C LEU A 22 16.36 -12.19 -22.19
N GLY A 23 15.16 -12.59 -22.63
CA GLY A 23 14.39 -11.81 -23.60
C GLY A 23 14.10 -10.39 -23.10
N PRO A 24 13.41 -9.54 -23.88
CA PRO A 24 13.24 -8.11 -23.56
C PRO A 24 12.57 -7.79 -22.20
N PHE A 25 11.96 -8.79 -21.55
CA PHE A 25 11.35 -8.69 -20.22
C PHE A 25 11.77 -9.82 -19.26
N GLY A 26 12.84 -10.57 -19.55
CA GLY A 26 13.10 -11.80 -18.80
C GLY A 26 13.52 -11.56 -17.35
N SER A 27 14.05 -10.37 -17.01
CA SER A 27 14.26 -9.95 -15.61
C SER A 27 12.93 -9.76 -14.89
N GLU A 28 12.03 -8.99 -15.49
CA GLU A 28 10.70 -8.68 -14.95
C GLU A 28 9.85 -9.94 -14.81
N GLU A 29 9.94 -10.86 -15.77
CA GLU A 29 9.26 -12.14 -15.73
C GLU A 29 9.77 -13.02 -14.57
N LYS A 30 11.09 -13.14 -14.40
CA LYS A 30 11.69 -13.93 -13.31
C LYS A 30 11.37 -13.33 -11.95
N GLU A 31 11.49 -12.00 -11.82
CA GLU A 31 11.15 -11.28 -10.59
C GLU A 31 9.68 -11.47 -10.21
N LEU A 32 8.77 -11.28 -11.17
CA LEU A 32 7.34 -11.42 -10.92
C LEU A 32 6.97 -12.87 -10.58
N SER A 33 7.50 -13.85 -11.31
CA SER A 33 7.31 -15.27 -10.97
C SER A 33 7.78 -15.55 -9.55
N TRP A 34 9.00 -15.11 -9.20
CA TRP A 34 9.53 -15.33 -7.86
C TRP A 34 8.67 -14.65 -6.79
N ALA A 35 8.22 -13.42 -7.01
CA ALA A 35 7.36 -12.72 -6.07
C ALA A 35 6.00 -13.43 -5.88
N LEU A 36 5.37 -13.87 -6.97
CA LEU A 36 4.10 -14.61 -6.90
C LEU A 36 4.27 -16.00 -6.26
N ASP A 37 5.31 -16.74 -6.64
CA ASP A 37 5.50 -18.13 -6.25
C ASP A 37 6.11 -18.29 -4.86
N LYS A 38 7.01 -17.37 -4.46
CA LYS A 38 7.77 -17.46 -3.20
C LYS A 38 7.28 -16.51 -2.13
N LEU A 39 6.81 -15.32 -2.51
CA LEU A 39 6.30 -14.34 -1.56
C LEU A 39 4.78 -14.31 -1.51
N HIS A 40 4.09 -14.95 -2.46
CA HIS A 40 2.63 -14.95 -2.57
C HIS A 40 2.04 -13.54 -2.59
N VAL A 41 2.76 -12.59 -3.19
CA VAL A 41 2.25 -11.24 -3.39
C VAL A 41 1.06 -11.28 -4.34
N THR A 42 0.16 -10.32 -4.16
CA THR A 42 -1.10 -10.21 -4.92
C THR A 42 -1.18 -8.87 -5.66
N GLY A 43 -0.04 -8.19 -5.78
CA GLY A 43 0.20 -7.03 -6.60
C GLY A 43 1.69 -6.89 -6.89
N CYS A 44 2.05 -6.30 -8.02
CA CYS A 44 3.42 -5.97 -8.36
C CYS A 44 3.48 -4.72 -9.24
N GLY A 45 4.35 -3.78 -8.86
CA GLY A 45 4.65 -2.62 -9.67
C GLY A 45 5.54 -3.00 -10.83
N VAL A 46 4.99 -3.02 -12.05
CA VAL A 46 5.71 -3.35 -13.28
C VAL A 46 6.33 -2.11 -13.96
N GLY A 47 6.07 -0.94 -13.39
CA GLY A 47 6.65 0.33 -13.81
C GLY A 47 6.57 1.35 -12.69
N HIS A 48 7.53 2.27 -12.66
CA HIS A 48 7.55 3.39 -11.74
C HIS A 48 8.03 4.65 -12.47
N PHE A 49 7.18 5.66 -12.50
CA PHE A 49 7.45 6.94 -13.16
C PHE A 49 7.25 8.08 -12.18
N SER A 50 8.27 8.92 -12.02
CA SER A 50 8.11 10.14 -11.23
C SER A 50 7.28 11.15 -12.02
N GLY A 51 6.43 11.89 -11.32
CA GLY A 51 5.65 12.98 -11.87
C GLY A 51 6.48 13.96 -12.72
N PRO A 52 7.64 14.43 -12.24
CA PRO A 52 8.53 15.28 -13.03
C PRO A 52 8.94 14.69 -14.39
N SER A 53 9.19 13.37 -14.47
CA SER A 53 9.56 12.72 -15.74
C SER A 53 8.44 12.70 -16.79
N LEU A 54 7.21 12.94 -16.35
CA LEU A 54 6.01 12.90 -17.20
C LEU A 54 5.51 14.28 -17.61
N GLY A 55 6.02 15.37 -17.03
CA GLY A 55 5.41 16.69 -17.13
C GLY A 55 5.33 17.28 -18.55
N GLU A 56 6.28 16.92 -19.41
CA GLU A 56 6.39 17.44 -20.79
C GLU A 56 6.01 16.41 -21.86
N GLN A 57 5.46 15.25 -21.46
CA GLN A 57 5.13 14.19 -22.40
C GLN A 57 3.99 14.60 -23.34
N THR A 58 4.14 14.32 -24.62
CA THR A 58 3.03 14.24 -25.58
C THR A 58 2.64 12.77 -25.77
N VAL A 59 1.50 12.53 -26.44
CA VAL A 59 1.10 11.15 -26.75
C VAL A 59 2.14 10.48 -27.68
N GLU A 60 2.70 11.25 -28.60
CA GLU A 60 3.71 10.82 -29.55
C GLU A 60 5.02 10.47 -28.83
N SER A 61 5.51 11.32 -27.91
CA SER A 61 6.74 11.03 -27.16
C SER A 61 6.58 9.82 -26.23
N ALA A 62 5.38 9.58 -25.70
CA ALA A 62 5.08 8.45 -24.83
C ALA A 62 4.83 7.13 -25.59
N THR A 63 4.66 7.17 -26.91
CA THR A 63 4.22 6.00 -27.70
C THR A 63 5.19 4.82 -27.62
N ALA A 64 6.50 5.05 -27.73
CA ALA A 64 7.48 3.97 -27.65
C ALA A 64 7.47 3.26 -26.28
N VAL A 65 7.26 4.03 -25.20
CA VAL A 65 7.12 3.47 -23.85
C VAL A 65 5.82 2.67 -23.76
N ALA A 66 4.70 3.21 -24.25
CA ALA A 66 3.43 2.51 -24.27
C ALA A 66 3.48 1.19 -25.07
N GLU A 67 4.20 1.15 -26.19
CA GLU A 67 4.42 -0.06 -26.99
C GLU A 67 5.20 -1.13 -26.22
N ARG A 68 6.28 -0.76 -25.53
CA ARG A 68 7.00 -1.69 -24.64
C ARG A 68 6.08 -2.27 -23.57
N TYR A 69 5.26 -1.44 -22.93
CA TYR A 69 4.33 -1.91 -21.90
C TYR A 69 3.15 -2.70 -22.47
N ASP A 70 2.80 -2.52 -23.74
CA ASP A 70 1.81 -3.35 -24.43
C ASP A 70 2.32 -4.77 -24.62
N ASP A 71 3.57 -4.93 -25.07
CA ASP A 71 4.21 -6.24 -25.19
C ASP A 71 4.33 -6.94 -23.83
N MET A 72 4.67 -6.18 -22.78
CA MET A 72 4.69 -6.70 -21.41
C MET A 72 3.29 -7.11 -20.95
N ALA A 73 2.26 -6.29 -21.15
CA ALA A 73 0.89 -6.60 -20.81
C ALA A 73 0.40 -7.87 -21.53
N ALA A 74 0.75 -8.03 -22.81
CA ALA A 74 0.44 -9.22 -23.59
C ALA A 74 1.11 -10.48 -23.00
N MET A 75 2.38 -10.36 -22.59
CA MET A 75 3.11 -11.44 -21.91
C MET A 75 2.45 -11.81 -20.58
N LEU A 76 2.16 -10.82 -19.72
CA LEU A 76 1.51 -11.02 -18.44
C LEU A 76 0.12 -11.65 -18.61
N LYS A 77 -0.65 -11.24 -19.62
CA LYS A 77 -1.95 -11.81 -19.94
C LYS A 77 -1.86 -13.28 -20.34
N ARG A 78 -0.89 -13.66 -21.19
CA ARG A 78 -0.66 -15.07 -21.57
C ARG A 78 -0.34 -15.97 -20.37
N LYS A 79 0.29 -15.40 -19.33
CA LYS A 79 0.64 -16.12 -18.10
C LYS A 79 -0.45 -16.07 -17.02
N GLY A 80 -1.50 -15.29 -17.22
CA GLY A 80 -2.51 -15.04 -16.18
C GLY A 80 -2.02 -14.13 -15.05
N TRP A 81 -0.97 -13.34 -15.27
CA TRP A 81 -0.36 -12.48 -14.24
C TRP A 81 -0.79 -11.01 -14.32
N LEU A 82 -1.48 -10.61 -15.39
CA LEU A 82 -1.86 -9.20 -15.61
C LEU A 82 -2.72 -8.63 -14.47
N GLU A 83 -3.54 -9.43 -13.80
CA GLU A 83 -4.37 -8.98 -12.67
C GLU A 83 -3.57 -8.47 -11.45
N TYR A 84 -2.31 -8.89 -11.35
CA TYR A 84 -1.40 -8.47 -10.28
C TYR A 84 -0.63 -7.20 -10.63
N ALA A 85 -0.54 -6.83 -11.91
CA ALA A 85 0.28 -5.71 -12.35
C ALA A 85 -0.35 -4.35 -12.03
N TYR A 86 0.48 -3.34 -11.87
CA TYR A 86 0.12 -1.92 -11.91
C TYR A 86 1.34 -1.08 -12.29
N ILE A 87 1.11 0.16 -12.71
CA ILE A 87 2.16 1.17 -12.89
C ILE A 87 2.05 2.22 -11.80
N GLN A 88 3.15 2.43 -11.07
CA GLN A 88 3.25 3.47 -10.08
C GLN A 88 3.57 4.82 -10.73
N ILE A 89 2.80 5.85 -10.38
CA ILE A 89 3.08 7.24 -10.71
C ILE A 89 3.35 7.97 -9.40
N ASP A 90 4.55 8.53 -9.27
CA ASP A 90 5.06 9.04 -8.00
C ASP A 90 5.09 10.56 -7.98
N GLU A 91 4.26 11.14 -7.14
CA GLU A 91 4.24 12.56 -6.77
C GLU A 91 4.10 13.52 -7.98
N PRO A 92 3.15 13.31 -8.91
CA PRO A 92 2.86 14.30 -9.94
C PRO A 92 2.32 15.58 -9.28
N GLN A 93 2.85 16.71 -9.73
CA GLN A 93 2.41 18.03 -9.31
C GLN A 93 1.44 18.58 -10.35
N PRO A 94 0.61 19.60 -10.04
CA PRO A 94 -0.33 20.18 -10.99
C PRO A 94 0.29 20.56 -12.35
N ARG A 95 1.53 21.06 -12.34
CA ARG A 95 2.30 21.38 -13.56
C ARG A 95 2.63 20.16 -14.43
N HIS A 96 2.60 18.95 -13.88
CA HIS A 96 2.86 17.69 -14.61
C HIS A 96 1.59 17.02 -15.14
N TYR A 97 0.39 17.46 -14.75
CA TYR A 97 -0.84 16.72 -15.00
C TYR A 97 -1.17 16.59 -16.48
N GLN A 98 -0.90 17.62 -17.29
CA GLN A 98 -1.16 17.53 -18.72
C GLN A 98 -0.27 16.47 -19.39
N GLY A 99 1.03 16.49 -19.10
CA GLY A 99 1.95 15.48 -19.62
C GLY A 99 1.63 14.07 -19.13
N LEU A 100 1.26 13.92 -17.85
CA LEU A 100 0.76 12.65 -17.30
C LEU A 100 -0.47 12.13 -18.06
N ARG A 101 -1.44 13.00 -18.36
CA ARG A 101 -2.65 12.62 -19.12
C ARG A 101 -2.29 12.16 -20.53
N ASN A 102 -1.43 12.89 -21.22
CA ASN A 102 -0.94 12.50 -22.54
C ASN A 102 -0.22 11.15 -22.49
N TRP A 103 0.58 10.93 -21.46
CA TRP A 103 1.30 9.69 -21.24
C TRP A 103 0.34 8.52 -20.98
N ILE A 104 -0.64 8.67 -20.08
CA ILE A 104 -1.67 7.64 -19.85
C ILE A 104 -2.48 7.38 -21.12
N GLU A 105 -2.85 8.42 -21.86
CA GLU A 105 -3.58 8.27 -23.14
C GLU A 105 -2.81 7.42 -24.15
N ALA A 106 -1.48 7.57 -24.23
CA ALA A 106 -0.66 6.71 -25.09
C ALA A 106 -0.79 5.21 -24.72
N PHE A 107 -0.90 4.90 -23.43
CA PHE A 107 -1.13 3.53 -22.93
C PHE A 107 -2.56 3.06 -23.21
N ARG A 108 -3.56 3.93 -23.02
CA ARG A 108 -4.97 3.59 -23.28
C ARG A 108 -5.27 3.30 -24.75
N ARG A 109 -4.47 3.84 -25.67
CA ARG A 109 -4.53 3.52 -27.11
C ARG A 109 -4.00 2.14 -27.47
N ARG A 110 -3.28 1.46 -26.56
CA ARG A 110 -2.69 0.15 -26.85
C ARG A 110 -3.65 -0.99 -26.53
N PRO A 111 -3.65 -2.08 -27.32
CA PRO A 111 -4.58 -3.21 -27.14
C PRO A 111 -4.56 -3.87 -25.75
N HIS A 112 -3.39 -3.95 -25.12
CA HIS A 112 -3.14 -4.66 -23.86
C HIS A 112 -2.68 -3.72 -22.74
N ALA A 113 -1.84 -2.71 -23.02
CA ALA A 113 -1.31 -1.82 -21.98
C ALA A 113 -2.43 -1.03 -21.26
N LYS A 114 -3.54 -0.77 -21.96
CA LYS A 114 -4.74 -0.12 -21.39
C LYS A 114 -5.34 -0.86 -20.19
N ASP A 115 -5.07 -2.16 -20.07
CA ASP A 115 -5.57 -3.02 -18.99
C ASP A 115 -4.67 -2.98 -17.74
N ILE A 116 -3.49 -2.33 -17.80
CA ILE A 116 -2.63 -2.13 -16.62
C ILE A 116 -3.15 -0.94 -15.79
N PRO A 117 -3.48 -1.13 -14.50
CA PRO A 117 -3.93 -0.06 -13.63
C PRO A 117 -2.85 1.00 -13.37
N MET A 118 -3.25 2.27 -13.39
CA MET A 118 -2.44 3.43 -13.00
C MET A 118 -2.62 3.71 -11.51
N PHE A 119 -1.54 3.60 -10.74
CA PHE A 119 -1.49 3.71 -9.27
C PHE A 119 -0.74 4.98 -8.86
N ALA A 120 -1.47 6.05 -8.56
CA ALA A 120 -0.90 7.40 -8.46
C ALA A 120 -0.78 7.89 -7.02
N PHE A 121 0.46 8.07 -6.57
CA PHE A 121 0.85 8.64 -5.28
C PHE A 121 0.89 10.16 -5.40
N VAL A 122 0.03 10.86 -4.68
CA VAL A 122 -0.11 12.31 -4.82
C VAL A 122 -0.01 12.96 -3.43
N TYR A 123 0.67 14.10 -3.35
CA TYR A 123 1.00 14.78 -2.09
C TYR A 123 -0.15 15.62 -1.53
N ALA A 124 -0.16 15.84 -0.21
CA ALA A 124 -1.10 16.75 0.42
C ALA A 124 -0.99 18.17 -0.16
N GLY A 125 -2.14 18.79 -0.43
CA GLY A 125 -2.25 20.12 -1.05
C GLY A 125 -2.45 20.12 -2.56
N GLN A 126 -2.26 18.98 -3.23
CA GLN A 126 -2.55 18.82 -4.65
C GLN A 126 -3.95 18.23 -4.82
N CYS A 127 -4.74 18.72 -5.79
CA CYS A 127 -6.14 18.32 -5.91
C CYS A 127 -6.28 16.94 -6.56
N TYR A 128 -6.45 15.89 -5.74
CA TYR A 128 -6.67 14.50 -6.17
C TYR A 128 -7.82 14.31 -7.16
N ASP A 129 -8.85 15.14 -7.06
CA ASP A 129 -10.04 15.09 -7.92
C ASP A 129 -9.63 15.28 -9.40
N THR A 130 -8.57 16.06 -9.66
CA THR A 130 -8.09 16.38 -11.01
C THR A 130 -7.36 15.26 -11.73
N LEU A 131 -7.07 14.14 -11.07
CA LEU A 131 -6.49 12.96 -11.72
C LEU A 131 -7.44 11.76 -11.73
N SER A 132 -8.58 11.86 -11.03
CA SER A 132 -9.53 10.76 -10.84
C SER A 132 -10.11 10.19 -12.14
N ASP A 133 -10.09 10.96 -13.23
CA ASP A 133 -10.58 10.56 -14.54
C ASP A 133 -9.55 9.76 -15.37
N CYS A 134 -8.24 9.90 -15.10
CA CYS A 134 -7.20 9.19 -15.85
C CYS A 134 -6.48 8.07 -15.06
N VAL A 135 -6.51 8.09 -13.73
CA VAL A 135 -5.90 7.05 -12.89
C VAL A 135 -6.92 6.06 -12.36
N ASP A 136 -6.49 4.86 -11.99
CA ASP A 136 -7.38 3.77 -11.53
C ASP A 136 -7.36 3.63 -10.01
N ILE A 137 -6.20 3.89 -9.40
CA ILE A 137 -5.98 3.81 -7.96
C ILE A 137 -5.39 5.13 -7.48
N LEU A 138 -6.16 5.84 -6.64
CA LEU A 138 -5.76 7.09 -6.01
C LEU A 138 -5.04 6.80 -4.69
N VAL A 139 -3.85 7.37 -4.49
CA VAL A 139 -3.08 7.19 -3.25
C VAL A 139 -2.75 8.53 -2.60
N PRO A 140 -3.69 9.13 -1.86
CA PRO A 140 -3.42 10.36 -1.15
C PRO A 140 -2.48 10.17 0.01
N GLU A 141 -1.55 11.12 0.12
CA GLU A 141 -0.72 11.27 1.29
C GLU A 141 -1.59 11.47 2.54
N ASN A 142 -1.15 10.80 3.61
CA ASN A 142 -1.73 10.81 4.91
C ASN A 142 -0.60 10.93 5.95
N ASN A 143 -0.53 12.09 6.62
CA ASN A 143 0.49 12.36 7.63
C ASN A 143 -0.09 13.15 8.81
N ASP A 144 0.76 13.55 9.76
CA ASP A 144 0.32 14.25 10.98
C ASP A 144 -0.06 15.71 10.72
N GLY A 145 0.39 16.28 9.60
CA GLY A 145 0.08 17.65 9.16
C GLY A 145 -1.23 17.78 8.40
N GLY A 146 -1.85 16.67 7.99
CA GLY A 146 -3.16 16.65 7.36
C GLY A 146 -3.38 15.42 6.47
N ASN A 147 -4.63 15.20 6.11
CA ASN A 147 -5.04 14.01 5.35
C ASN A 147 -6.20 14.41 4.46
N VAL A 148 -6.07 14.01 3.19
CA VAL A 148 -7.11 14.26 2.20
C VAL A 148 -8.10 13.10 2.13
N VAL A 149 -7.71 11.92 2.60
CA VAL A 149 -8.63 10.79 2.76
C VAL A 149 -9.50 11.02 3.99
N SER A 150 -10.81 11.02 3.76
CA SER A 150 -11.84 11.11 4.79
C SER A 150 -13.13 10.47 4.26
N PRO A 151 -14.10 10.13 5.12
CA PRO A 151 -15.40 9.62 4.66
C PRO A 151 -16.06 10.52 3.62
N ALA A 152 -15.95 11.86 3.77
CA ALA A 152 -16.48 12.82 2.80
C ALA A 152 -15.73 12.78 1.45
N ALA A 153 -14.40 12.62 1.48
CA ALA A 153 -13.60 12.48 0.25
C ALA A 153 -13.92 11.17 -0.49
N ILE A 154 -13.98 10.05 0.23
CA ILE A 154 -14.40 8.75 -0.33
C ILE A 154 -15.82 8.83 -0.90
N ALA A 155 -16.73 9.56 -0.25
CA ALA A 155 -18.09 9.73 -0.73
C ALA A 155 -18.16 10.45 -2.08
N ARG A 156 -17.31 11.47 -2.33
CA ARG A 156 -17.30 12.24 -3.58
C ARG A 156 -16.55 11.57 -4.73
N TRP A 157 -15.55 10.74 -4.45
CA TRP A 157 -14.77 10.11 -5.52
C TRP A 157 -15.57 9.04 -6.29
N PRO A 158 -15.27 8.85 -7.60
CA PRO A 158 -15.97 7.88 -8.42
C PRO A 158 -15.88 6.46 -7.83
N LYS A 159 -16.99 5.73 -7.85
CA LYS A 159 -17.13 4.44 -7.14
C LYS A 159 -16.37 3.28 -7.80
N ASP A 160 -15.98 3.45 -9.06
CA ASP A 160 -15.14 2.53 -9.81
C ASP A 160 -13.65 2.65 -9.44
N LYS A 161 -13.25 3.70 -8.70
CA LYS A 161 -11.86 3.92 -8.29
C LYS A 161 -11.55 3.21 -6.97
N GLN A 162 -10.31 2.72 -6.87
CA GLN A 162 -9.76 2.31 -5.59
C GLN A 162 -9.07 3.51 -4.94
N VAL A 163 -9.19 3.62 -3.62
CA VAL A 163 -8.54 4.66 -2.83
C VAL A 163 -7.68 4.01 -1.75
N TRP A 164 -6.42 4.38 -1.74
CA TRP A 164 -5.41 3.88 -0.81
C TRP A 164 -4.82 5.06 -0.03
N CYS A 165 -4.33 4.84 1.18
CA CYS A 165 -3.66 5.89 1.96
C CYS A 165 -2.14 5.73 1.92
N TYR A 166 -1.41 6.73 1.46
CA TYR A 166 0.05 6.74 1.50
C TYR A 166 0.55 7.36 2.80
N TRP A 167 1.21 6.57 3.63
CA TRP A 167 1.80 7.02 4.89
C TRP A 167 3.25 7.44 4.67
N THR A 168 3.57 8.68 5.02
CA THR A 168 4.92 9.23 5.05
C THR A 168 4.97 10.36 6.08
N ASN A 169 6.15 10.69 6.60
CA ASN A 169 6.34 11.81 7.54
C ASN A 169 5.34 11.83 8.72
N THR A 170 5.14 10.69 9.38
CA THR A 170 4.14 10.56 10.43
C THR A 170 4.64 9.70 11.60
N ALA A 171 4.25 10.08 12.82
CA ALA A 171 4.43 9.31 14.05
C ALA A 171 3.74 7.93 14.00
N HIS A 172 2.89 7.67 13.00
CA HIS A 172 2.43 6.32 12.67
C HIS A 172 3.58 5.37 12.32
N GLN A 173 4.69 5.91 11.79
CA GLN A 173 5.80 5.14 11.25
C GLN A 173 7.02 5.04 12.16
N TRP A 174 7.12 5.91 13.17
CA TRP A 174 8.35 6.06 13.94
C TRP A 174 8.50 4.98 15.01
N ILE A 175 9.73 4.51 15.25
CA ILE A 175 10.03 3.44 16.22
C ILE A 175 9.88 3.86 17.68
N ASP A 176 10.04 5.16 17.95
CA ASP A 176 9.93 5.78 19.26
C ASP A 176 8.53 6.33 19.56
N SER A 177 7.57 6.09 18.66
CA SER A 177 6.17 6.42 18.88
C SER A 177 5.44 5.31 19.63
N PRO A 178 4.35 5.61 20.36
CA PRO A 178 3.53 4.60 21.02
C PRO A 178 3.13 3.47 20.07
N ASN A 179 3.33 2.23 20.49
CA ASN A 179 3.09 1.01 19.70
C ASN A 179 1.70 0.96 19.04
N ILE A 180 0.66 1.47 19.71
CA ILE A 180 -0.69 1.61 19.15
C ILE A 180 -0.70 2.32 17.79
N ASN A 181 0.24 3.24 17.55
CA ASN A 181 0.33 4.00 16.30
C ASN A 181 0.60 3.09 15.11
N ALA A 182 1.44 2.06 15.26
CA ALA A 182 1.76 1.09 14.21
C ALA A 182 0.59 0.12 13.94
N ARG A 183 -0.24 -0.14 14.96
CA ARG A 183 -1.42 -1.01 14.86
C ARG A 183 -2.61 -0.34 14.19
N LEU A 184 -2.78 0.97 14.35
CA LEU A 184 -3.99 1.66 13.90
C LEU A 184 -4.00 2.07 12.41
N TRP A 185 -2.98 1.72 11.61
CA TRP A 185 -2.94 2.11 10.19
C TRP A 185 -4.15 1.58 9.42
N SER A 186 -4.33 0.26 9.42
CA SER A 186 -5.39 -0.40 8.64
C SER A 186 -6.76 -0.07 9.20
N PRO A 187 -7.02 -0.16 10.52
CA PRO A 187 -8.34 0.17 11.05
C PRO A 187 -8.75 1.62 10.76
N LYS A 188 -7.77 2.55 10.69
CA LYS A 188 -8.00 3.92 10.26
C LYS A 188 -8.37 4.00 8.77
N VAL A 189 -7.70 3.25 7.90
CA VAL A 189 -8.05 3.13 6.47
C VAL A 189 -9.50 2.65 6.31
N TRP A 190 -9.91 1.62 7.05
CA TRP A 190 -11.30 1.17 7.09
C TRP A 190 -12.25 2.28 7.53
N TRP A 191 -11.95 2.94 8.66
CA TRP A 191 -12.80 4.01 9.20
C TRP A 191 -12.99 5.17 8.21
N MET A 192 -11.97 5.52 7.43
CA MET A 192 -12.07 6.54 6.38
C MET A 192 -12.86 6.07 5.15
N GLY A 193 -13.07 4.76 4.97
CA GLY A 193 -13.73 4.16 3.80
C GLY A 193 -12.78 3.81 2.65
N ALA A 194 -11.47 3.87 2.87
CA ALA A 194 -10.47 3.49 1.87
C ALA A 194 -10.21 1.97 1.84
N GLN A 195 -9.63 1.48 0.74
CA GLN A 195 -9.44 0.05 0.48
C GLN A 195 -8.00 -0.43 0.72
N GLY A 196 -7.03 0.47 0.86
CA GLY A 196 -5.65 0.06 1.03
C GLY A 196 -4.76 1.11 1.70
N MET A 197 -3.52 0.69 1.97
CA MET A 197 -2.46 1.54 2.50
C MET A 197 -1.18 1.32 1.72
N ALA A 198 -0.34 2.34 1.67
CA ALA A 198 0.97 2.28 1.07
C ALA A 198 2.00 2.97 1.97
N THR A 199 3.24 2.49 1.91
CA THR A 199 4.43 3.16 2.43
C THR A 199 5.56 2.94 1.44
N TRP A 200 6.52 3.86 1.38
CA TRP A 200 7.52 3.89 0.31
C TRP A 200 8.75 3.04 0.58
N GLY A 201 8.97 2.60 1.82
CA GLY A 201 10.14 1.82 2.19
C GLY A 201 9.92 1.01 3.46
N ILE A 202 10.28 -0.27 3.42
CA ILE A 202 10.22 -1.19 4.57
C ILE A 202 11.52 -1.94 4.85
N THR A 203 12.47 -1.93 3.90
CA THR A 203 13.74 -2.68 3.93
C THR A 203 14.92 -1.83 3.43
N LEU A 204 14.87 -0.51 3.60
CA LEU A 204 15.93 0.39 3.13
C LEU A 204 16.92 0.62 4.27
N TRP A 205 17.94 -0.25 4.37
CA TRP A 205 18.86 -0.32 5.52
C TRP A 205 20.14 0.50 5.37
N TRP A 206 20.63 0.64 4.14
CA TRP A 206 21.90 1.27 3.81
C TRP A 206 21.61 2.23 2.67
N LYS A 207 21.63 3.54 2.94
CA LYS A 207 21.64 4.52 1.86
C LYS A 207 23.08 4.84 1.54
N GLU A 208 23.51 4.60 0.31
CA GLU A 208 24.73 5.23 -0.18
C GLU A 208 24.53 6.76 -0.14
N ARG A 209 25.22 7.41 0.80
CA ARG A 209 25.27 8.86 1.03
C ARG A 209 23.95 9.48 1.52
N ASP A 210 23.83 9.57 2.84
CA ASP A 210 23.20 10.74 3.44
C ASP A 210 24.13 11.40 4.46
N SER A 211 23.78 12.60 4.88
CA SER A 211 24.54 13.42 5.84
C SER A 211 24.32 12.99 7.30
N LEU A 212 23.59 11.89 7.56
CA LEU A 212 23.18 11.45 8.88
C LEU A 212 23.78 10.08 9.26
N ASP A 213 24.69 9.55 8.43
CA ASP A 213 25.33 8.23 8.59
C ASP A 213 24.28 7.12 8.81
N ILE A 214 23.22 7.09 7.98
CA ILE A 214 22.16 6.07 8.03
C ILE A 214 22.66 4.79 7.34
N ASP A 215 23.67 4.19 7.92
CA ASP A 215 24.29 2.97 7.42
C ASP A 215 23.76 1.74 8.16
N ASN A 216 23.34 1.82 9.42
CA ASN A 216 22.92 0.64 10.15
C ASN A 216 21.72 0.90 11.08
N PRO A 217 20.51 0.41 10.74
CA PRO A 217 19.31 0.69 11.52
C PRO A 217 19.35 0.05 12.92
N TRP A 218 20.22 -0.93 13.16
CA TRP A 218 20.44 -1.51 14.48
C TRP A 218 21.18 -0.58 15.45
N VAL A 219 21.94 0.38 14.92
CA VAL A 219 22.74 1.33 15.70
C VAL A 219 22.08 2.70 15.70
N ASN A 220 21.75 3.21 14.51
CA ASN A 220 21.11 4.50 14.33
C ASN A 220 19.97 4.38 13.30
N PRO A 221 18.71 4.26 13.76
CA PRO A 221 17.56 4.20 12.87
C PRO A 221 17.06 5.58 12.41
N LEU A 222 17.69 6.69 12.84
CA LEU A 222 17.23 8.04 12.52
C LEU A 222 17.27 8.31 11.02
N THR A 223 16.20 8.89 10.47
CA THR A 223 16.16 9.35 9.08
C THR A 223 15.52 10.74 8.96
N PRO A 224 15.69 11.46 7.82
CA PRO A 224 15.00 12.73 7.61
C PRO A 224 13.46 12.63 7.68
N TRP A 225 12.89 11.43 7.45
CA TRP A 225 11.45 11.16 7.51
C TRP A 225 10.98 10.72 8.91
N GLY A 226 11.92 10.57 9.84
CA GLY A 226 11.72 10.14 11.21
C GLY A 226 12.44 8.85 11.58
N ASN A 227 12.34 8.49 12.85
CA ASN A 227 13.13 7.42 13.45
C ASN A 227 12.61 6.03 13.03
N GLY A 228 13.45 5.23 12.36
CA GLY A 228 13.14 3.85 11.97
C GLY A 228 12.16 3.69 10.81
N VAL A 229 11.78 4.78 10.12
CA VAL A 229 10.78 4.80 9.03
C VAL A 229 11.14 3.87 7.87
N LEU A 230 12.43 3.60 7.67
CA LEU A 230 12.92 2.80 6.53
C LEU A 230 13.23 1.35 6.86
N ALA A 231 13.30 1.02 8.15
CA ALA A 231 13.67 -0.31 8.66
C ALA A 231 12.50 -0.90 9.45
N TYR A 232 11.48 -1.36 8.72
CA TYR A 232 10.37 -2.13 9.28
C TYR A 232 10.75 -3.59 9.45
N PHE A 233 11.49 -4.09 8.48
CA PHE A 233 12.33 -5.25 8.62
C PHE A 233 13.75 -4.76 8.83
N TYR A 234 14.52 -5.48 9.62
CA TYR A 234 15.92 -5.20 9.90
C TYR A 234 16.82 -6.17 9.15
N PRO A 235 18.05 -5.75 8.81
CA PRO A 235 19.03 -6.65 8.22
C PRO A 235 19.36 -7.77 9.21
N PRO A 236 19.71 -8.97 8.72
CA PRO A 236 19.92 -10.12 9.58
C PRO A 236 21.13 -9.98 10.51
N ASN A 237 22.11 -9.16 10.14
CA ASN A 237 23.29 -8.88 10.95
C ASN A 237 23.22 -7.49 11.61
N PRO A 238 23.16 -7.42 12.95
CA PRO A 238 23.20 -6.16 13.67
C PRO A 238 24.48 -5.35 13.50
N LYS A 239 25.57 -5.97 13.04
CA LYS A 239 26.86 -5.28 12.82
C LYS A 239 26.97 -4.61 11.46
N GLY A 240 26.01 -4.82 10.56
CA GLY A 240 25.98 -4.21 9.24
C GLY A 240 26.20 -5.21 8.10
N SER A 241 26.56 -4.70 6.92
CA SER A 241 26.61 -5.45 5.65
C SER A 241 27.77 -6.45 5.54
N GLU A 242 28.66 -6.50 6.54
CA GLU A 242 29.83 -7.39 6.58
C GLU A 242 29.44 -8.86 6.88
N LEU A 243 28.72 -9.49 5.97
CA LEU A 243 28.43 -10.92 6.04
C LEU A 243 29.32 -11.71 5.05
N PRO A 244 30.04 -12.75 5.51
CA PRO A 244 30.91 -13.56 4.64
C PRO A 244 30.13 -14.38 3.60
N LYS A 245 28.79 -14.47 3.73
CA LYS A 245 27.87 -15.06 2.76
C LYS A 245 26.63 -14.17 2.66
N ARG A 246 26.02 -14.09 1.47
CA ARG A 246 24.73 -13.39 1.28
C ARG A 246 23.67 -14.03 2.18
N ASP A 247 23.15 -13.28 3.14
CA ASP A 247 22.01 -13.66 3.98
C ASP A 247 20.80 -12.84 3.54
N PHE A 248 19.80 -13.53 2.97
CA PHE A 248 18.56 -12.92 2.49
C PHE A 248 17.44 -12.96 3.54
N SER A 249 17.73 -13.41 4.76
CA SER A 249 16.77 -13.35 5.85
C SER A 249 16.55 -11.92 6.34
N ILE A 250 15.44 -11.70 7.02
CA ILE A 250 15.03 -10.41 7.58
C ILE A 250 14.54 -10.60 9.00
N VAL A 251 14.77 -9.60 9.85
CA VAL A 251 14.24 -9.59 11.22
C VAL A 251 13.05 -8.65 11.29
N PRO A 252 11.81 -9.12 11.55
CA PRO A 252 10.66 -8.24 11.66
C PRO A 252 10.78 -7.36 12.92
N SER A 253 10.47 -6.07 12.79
CA SER A 253 10.30 -5.20 13.95
C SER A 253 8.98 -5.45 14.68
N LEU A 254 8.90 -5.02 15.94
CA LEU A 254 7.63 -4.99 16.67
C LEU A 254 6.56 -4.17 15.93
N ARG A 255 6.95 -3.06 15.27
CA ARG A 255 6.05 -2.25 14.45
C ARG A 255 5.40 -3.07 13.35
N MET A 256 6.16 -3.93 12.64
CA MET A 256 5.59 -4.79 11.60
C MET A 256 4.62 -5.84 12.15
N VAL A 257 4.91 -6.40 13.32
CA VAL A 257 3.98 -7.33 13.99
C VAL A 257 2.67 -6.62 14.31
N LEU A 258 2.75 -5.40 14.86
CA LEU A 258 1.58 -4.59 15.20
C LEU A 258 0.82 -4.12 13.95
N THR A 259 1.52 -3.75 12.88
CA THR A 259 0.89 -3.39 11.60
C THR A 259 0.15 -4.59 11.00
N ARG A 260 0.73 -5.80 11.06
CA ARG A 260 0.04 -7.04 10.67
C ARG A 260 -1.23 -7.25 11.50
N ASP A 261 -1.14 -7.12 12.83
CA ASP A 261 -2.31 -7.26 13.70
C ASP A 261 -3.39 -6.21 13.40
N GLY A 262 -2.97 -5.00 13.02
CA GLY A 262 -3.84 -3.93 12.52
C GLY A 262 -4.55 -4.29 11.21
N ILE A 263 -3.87 -4.97 10.28
CA ILE A 263 -4.48 -5.52 9.06
C ILE A 263 -5.59 -6.51 9.44
N GLU A 264 -5.36 -7.41 10.38
CA GLU A 264 -6.42 -8.32 10.86
C GLU A 264 -7.59 -7.56 11.52
N ASP A 265 -7.30 -6.48 12.27
CA ASP A 265 -8.32 -5.62 12.85
C ASP A 265 -9.19 -4.94 11.76
N TYR A 266 -8.62 -4.57 10.59
CA TYR A 266 -9.40 -4.13 9.43
C TYR A 266 -10.32 -5.23 8.92
N GLU A 267 -9.82 -6.46 8.74
CA GLU A 267 -10.65 -7.58 8.25
C GLU A 267 -11.79 -7.89 9.21
N TYR A 268 -11.60 -7.73 10.52
CA TYR A 268 -12.69 -7.90 11.50
C TYR A 268 -13.81 -6.89 11.24
N ALA A 269 -13.45 -5.63 10.99
CA ALA A 269 -14.42 -4.59 10.69
C ALA A 269 -15.22 -4.89 9.41
N VAL A 270 -14.52 -5.23 8.33
CA VAL A 270 -15.13 -5.57 7.03
C VAL A 270 -15.98 -6.85 7.11
N THR A 271 -15.51 -7.86 7.85
CA THR A 271 -16.25 -9.11 8.06
C THR A 271 -17.54 -8.86 8.81
N LEU A 272 -17.51 -8.05 9.88
CA LEU A 272 -18.70 -7.65 10.61
C LEU A 272 -19.69 -6.89 9.71
N GLU A 273 -19.22 -5.93 8.91
CA GLU A 273 -20.10 -5.20 7.98
C GLU A 273 -20.79 -6.13 6.98
N LYS A 274 -20.06 -7.09 6.40
CA LYS A 274 -20.61 -8.08 5.46
C LYS A 274 -21.63 -9.00 6.12
N LEU A 275 -21.31 -9.54 7.30
CA LEU A 275 -22.23 -10.39 8.04
C LEU A 275 -23.50 -9.62 8.39
N LEU A 276 -23.39 -8.42 8.97
CA LEU A 276 -24.53 -7.60 9.36
C LEU A 276 -25.42 -7.19 8.17
N ALA A 277 -24.86 -7.01 6.98
CA ALA A 277 -25.63 -6.68 5.78
C ALA A 277 -26.60 -7.80 5.33
N THR A 278 -26.37 -9.04 5.77
CA THR A 278 -27.16 -10.21 5.38
C THR A 278 -28.07 -10.75 6.49
N ARG A 279 -28.10 -10.09 7.65
CA ARG A 279 -28.77 -10.58 8.88
C ARG A 279 -29.95 -9.70 9.27
N LYS A 280 -30.97 -10.29 9.88
CA LYS A 280 -32.11 -9.54 10.43
C LYS A 280 -31.70 -8.93 11.76
N ALA A 281 -32.30 -7.79 12.12
CA ALA A 281 -31.97 -7.09 13.37
C ALA A 281 -32.18 -7.94 14.65
N SER A 282 -33.04 -8.95 14.57
CA SER A 282 -33.35 -9.90 15.64
C SER A 282 -32.39 -11.09 15.72
N ASP A 283 -31.51 -11.29 14.74
CA ASP A 283 -30.60 -12.43 14.72
C ASP A 283 -29.56 -12.30 15.84
N ALA A 284 -29.16 -13.44 16.40
CA ALA A 284 -28.14 -13.48 17.45
C ALA A 284 -26.81 -12.88 16.95
N GLY A 285 -26.13 -12.12 17.81
CA GLY A 285 -24.86 -11.47 17.47
C GLY A 285 -24.99 -10.15 16.70
N VAL A 286 -26.18 -9.77 16.21
CA VAL A 286 -26.35 -8.52 15.45
C VAL A 286 -26.18 -7.28 16.33
N ALA A 287 -26.70 -7.30 17.56
CA ALA A 287 -26.53 -6.20 18.50
C ALA A 287 -25.06 -6.04 18.88
N GLU A 288 -24.39 -7.15 19.20
CA GLU A 288 -22.98 -7.21 19.55
C GLU A 288 -22.08 -6.76 18.40
N GLY A 289 -22.39 -7.18 17.16
CA GLY A 289 -21.65 -6.76 15.97
C GLY A 289 -21.77 -5.25 15.71
N LYS A 290 -22.98 -4.69 15.85
CA LYS A 290 -23.19 -3.24 15.74
C LYS A 290 -22.44 -2.47 16.83
N GLU A 291 -22.47 -2.96 18.07
CA GLU A 291 -21.73 -2.35 19.18
C GLU A 291 -20.22 -2.42 18.97
N ALA A 292 -19.69 -3.57 18.51
CA ALA A 292 -18.27 -3.74 18.22
C ALA A 292 -17.80 -2.76 17.14
N LEU A 293 -18.54 -2.64 16.03
CA LEU A 293 -18.23 -1.66 14.99
C LEU A 293 -18.30 -0.22 15.51
N ALA A 294 -19.27 0.11 16.37
CA ALA A 294 -19.35 1.43 16.98
C ALA A 294 -18.13 1.73 17.88
N LYS A 295 -17.66 0.74 18.66
CA LYS A 295 -16.42 0.85 19.46
C LYS A 295 -15.19 1.05 18.58
N MET A 296 -15.07 0.28 17.49
CA MET A 296 -13.97 0.45 16.52
C MET A 296 -13.95 1.86 15.92
N ARG A 297 -15.12 2.40 15.52
CA ARG A 297 -15.21 3.77 14.99
C ARG A 297 -14.86 4.82 16.03
N ARG A 298 -15.22 4.62 17.30
CA ARG A 298 -14.94 5.55 18.41
C ARG A 298 -13.45 5.79 18.64
N GLN A 299 -12.58 4.87 18.22
CA GLN A 299 -11.13 5.04 18.27
C GLN A 299 -10.67 6.29 17.51
N PHE A 300 -11.36 6.64 16.42
CA PHE A 300 -10.98 7.70 15.48
C PHE A 300 -11.94 8.87 15.60
N ARG A 301 -11.42 10.04 16.02
CA ARG A 301 -12.21 11.28 16.06
C ARG A 301 -12.02 12.10 14.80
N SER A 302 -10.79 12.11 14.30
CA SER A 302 -10.42 12.77 13.06
C SER A 302 -9.38 11.90 12.34
N PRO A 303 -9.10 12.20 11.06
CA PRO A 303 -8.02 11.57 10.35
C PRO A 303 -6.63 11.78 11.00
N VAL A 304 -6.41 12.75 11.90
CA VAL A 304 -5.12 12.91 12.63
C VAL A 304 -5.21 12.60 14.12
N THR A 305 -6.36 12.19 14.64
CA THR A 305 -6.56 12.04 16.10
C THR A 305 -7.24 10.74 16.46
N TRP A 306 -6.56 9.96 17.29
CA TRP A 306 -7.11 8.81 18.01
C TRP A 306 -6.93 9.03 19.51
N THR A 307 -7.88 8.55 20.31
CA THR A 307 -8.00 9.00 21.71
C THR A 307 -7.91 7.92 22.77
N LEU A 308 -7.77 6.65 22.38
CA LEU A 308 -7.82 5.52 23.31
C LEU A 308 -6.60 4.61 23.12
N GLY A 309 -6.05 4.10 24.22
CA GLY A 309 -4.81 3.31 24.24
C GLY A 309 -4.99 1.83 23.91
N GLU A 310 -3.90 1.07 24.01
CA GLU A 310 -3.85 -0.35 23.60
C GLU A 310 -4.83 -1.25 24.33
N VAL A 311 -4.99 -1.07 25.65
CA VAL A 311 -5.91 -1.88 26.45
C VAL A 311 -7.35 -1.75 25.92
N HIS A 312 -7.76 -0.52 25.59
CA HIS A 312 -9.08 -0.29 25.01
C HIS A 312 -9.20 -0.94 23.64
N TRP A 313 -8.19 -0.79 22.78
CA TRP A 313 -8.21 -1.37 21.44
C TRP A 313 -8.25 -2.90 21.48
N GLN A 314 -7.52 -3.53 22.39
CA GLN A 314 -7.54 -4.98 22.58
C GLN A 314 -8.93 -5.48 23.02
N GLN A 315 -9.60 -4.78 23.93
CA GLN A 315 -10.98 -5.11 24.34
C GLN A 315 -11.96 -4.98 23.17
N THR A 316 -11.78 -3.95 22.34
CA THR A 316 -12.57 -3.72 21.12
C THR A 316 -12.37 -4.87 20.13
N ARG A 317 -11.13 -5.29 19.87
CA ARG A 317 -10.82 -6.46 19.03
C ARG A 317 -11.49 -7.73 19.55
N CYS A 318 -11.36 -8.02 20.85
CA CYS A 318 -12.00 -9.21 21.44
C CYS A 318 -13.53 -9.18 21.28
N SER A 319 -14.14 -8.00 21.43
CA SER A 319 -15.58 -7.82 21.23
C SER A 319 -15.97 -8.08 19.77
N ALA A 320 -15.19 -7.59 18.80
CA ALA A 320 -15.40 -7.83 17.38
C ALA A 320 -15.28 -9.32 17.03
N ALA A 321 -14.24 -10.00 17.51
CA ALA A 321 -14.05 -11.44 17.29
C ALA A 321 -15.24 -12.26 17.81
N ARG A 322 -15.66 -12.03 19.06
CA ARG A 322 -16.82 -12.71 19.65
C ARG A 322 -18.10 -12.45 18.85
N ALA A 323 -18.31 -11.22 18.38
CA ALA A 323 -19.48 -10.90 17.56
C ALA A 323 -19.47 -11.66 16.22
N ILE A 324 -18.30 -11.80 15.59
CA ILE A 324 -18.14 -12.60 14.36
C ILE A 324 -18.49 -14.08 14.64
N GLU A 325 -18.02 -14.66 15.73
CA GLU A 325 -18.34 -16.04 16.12
C GLU A 325 -19.85 -16.25 16.35
N LEU A 326 -20.50 -15.31 17.04
CA LEU A 326 -21.96 -15.34 17.26
C LEU A 326 -22.73 -15.27 15.93
N LEU A 327 -22.34 -14.33 15.05
CA LEU A 327 -22.97 -14.15 13.75
C LEU A 327 -22.76 -15.34 12.81
N ASN A 328 -21.68 -16.12 12.97
CA ASN A 328 -21.43 -17.32 12.18
C ASN A 328 -22.11 -18.58 12.74
N SER A 329 -22.32 -18.64 14.07
CA SER A 329 -23.01 -19.77 14.71
C SER A 329 -24.53 -19.69 14.60
N ALA A 330 -25.09 -18.52 14.31
CA ALA A 330 -26.51 -18.36 14.01
C ALA A 330 -26.85 -18.78 12.57
N GLU A 331 -27.81 -19.69 12.37
CA GLU A 331 -28.38 -19.94 11.05
C GLU A 331 -29.03 -18.64 10.51
N PRO A 332 -28.86 -18.31 9.22
CA PRO A 332 -29.56 -17.17 8.62
C PRO A 332 -31.06 -17.38 8.73
N SER A 333 -31.75 -16.45 9.40
CA SER A 333 -33.20 -16.41 9.41
C SER A 333 -33.70 -16.19 7.98
N GLY A 334 -34.21 -17.25 7.34
CA GLY A 334 -34.66 -17.28 5.94
C GLY A 334 -35.63 -16.18 5.52
#